data_AF-A0A5R8WC29-F1
#
_entry.id   AF-A0A5R8WC29-F1
#
_cell.length_a   1.000
_cell.length_b   1.000
_cell.length_c   1.000
_cell.angle_alpha   90.00
_cell.angle_beta   90.00
_cell.angle_gamma   90.00
#
_symmetry.space_group_name_H-M   'P 1'
#
loop_
_entity.id
_entity.type
_entity.pdbx_description
1 polymer ?
#
loop_
_entity_poly.entity_id
_entity_poly.type
_entity_poly.pdbx_seq_one_letter_code
_entity_poly.pdbx_strand_id
1 'polypeptide(L)'
;MSQSTESTTESNPFTRPGFIIAAALVVALIASTIVIFLLPKGQGNAQPAPAPAESSSTAEASLDASAAAGESVCGLPASSETTLGTAPKSNWELVGRIATPSDPETFGPGTTDESGFRSCFSHSPTGALYAAMNVAALGSSGSTELQQKLADKLLVPGTGRDAAMREVAADTKTTAPTTPIQVRGFLMRSYSPSEANIDLAFETDKGALGRLTVSMRWMDGDWKVKPADDGVTFTGATQISDLSGLILWSGV
;
A
#
# COMPACT_ATOMS: atom_id res chain seq x y z
N MET A 1 55.71 -23.61 30.58
CA MET A 1 54.82 -23.69 29.40
C MET A 1 53.52 -24.33 29.88
N SER A 2 52.56 -23.53 30.36
CA SER A 2 51.26 -24.01 30.84
C SER A 2 50.19 -23.31 30.02
N GLN A 3 49.49 -24.06 29.16
CA GLN A 3 48.28 -23.58 28.49
C GLN A 3 47.10 -23.79 29.45
N SER A 4 46.37 -22.71 29.73
CA SER A 4 45.05 -22.77 30.35
C SER A 4 44.00 -22.95 29.26
N THR A 5 43.17 -23.97 29.39
CA THR A 5 42.00 -24.21 28.54
C THR A 5 40.86 -23.30 29.01
N GLU A 6 40.49 -22.27 28.23
CA GLU A 6 39.21 -21.57 28.41
C GLU A 6 38.08 -22.46 27.87
N SER A 7 37.09 -22.72 28.73
CA SER A 7 35.81 -23.31 28.34
C SER A 7 34.84 -22.17 28.03
N THR A 8 34.58 -21.89 26.76
CA THR A 8 33.51 -20.96 26.36
C THR A 8 32.18 -21.68 26.43
N THR A 9 31.35 -21.32 27.40
CA THR A 9 29.93 -21.73 27.46
C THR A 9 29.20 -21.13 26.26
N GLU A 10 28.87 -21.99 25.30
CA GLU A 10 28.03 -21.70 24.15
C GLU A 10 26.62 -21.30 24.63
N SER A 11 26.28 -20.01 24.53
CA SER A 11 24.95 -19.52 24.88
C SER A 11 24.03 -19.67 23.68
N ASN A 12 23.16 -20.69 23.74
CA ASN A 12 22.14 -21.00 22.75
C ASN A 12 21.22 -19.78 22.49
N PRO A 13 21.10 -19.28 21.24
CA PRO A 13 20.32 -18.08 20.91
C PRO A 13 18.80 -18.25 21.02
N PHE A 14 18.30 -19.48 21.25
CA PHE A 14 16.86 -19.78 21.27
C PHE A 14 16.17 -19.61 22.64
N THR A 15 16.86 -19.13 23.67
CA THR A 15 16.30 -19.00 25.04
C THR A 15 16.09 -17.55 25.50
N ARG A 16 16.13 -16.55 24.60
CA ARG A 16 15.79 -15.17 24.95
C ARG A 16 14.26 -14.99 25.07
N PRO A 17 13.76 -14.36 26.16
CA PRO A 17 12.32 -14.24 26.45
C PRO A 17 11.50 -13.43 25.43
N GLY A 18 12.15 -12.76 24.47
CA GLY A 18 11.48 -12.02 23.38
C GLY A 18 11.15 -12.83 22.12
N PHE A 19 11.63 -14.07 21.99
CA PHE A 19 11.42 -14.89 20.77
C PHE A 19 10.19 -15.81 20.83
N ILE A 20 9.57 -15.98 22.01
CA ILE A 20 8.46 -16.94 22.19
C ILE A 20 7.09 -16.36 21.81
N ILE A 21 6.96 -15.05 21.63
CA ILE A 21 5.65 -14.43 21.36
C ILE A 21 5.30 -14.37 19.86
N ALA A 22 6.29 -14.37 18.96
CA ALA A 22 6.03 -14.27 17.51
C ALA A 22 5.76 -15.61 16.80
N ALA A 23 6.29 -16.73 17.30
CA ALA A 23 6.08 -18.05 16.69
C ALA A 23 4.76 -18.72 17.14
N ALA A 24 4.25 -18.39 18.33
CA ALA A 24 3.02 -18.99 18.86
C ALA A 24 1.74 -18.41 18.20
N LEU A 25 1.75 -17.14 17.80
CA LEU A 25 0.59 -16.47 17.19
C LEU A 25 0.29 -16.95 15.77
N VAL A 26 1.31 -17.28 14.98
CA VAL A 26 1.14 -17.79 13.61
C VAL A 26 0.55 -19.21 13.62
N VAL A 27 0.98 -20.07 14.54
CA VAL A 27 0.43 -21.43 14.69
C VAL A 27 -1.00 -21.39 15.27
N ALA A 28 -1.29 -20.49 16.21
CA ALA A 28 -2.63 -20.33 16.78
C ALA A 28 -3.66 -19.76 15.78
N LEU A 29 -3.24 -18.88 14.86
CA LEU A 29 -4.08 -18.36 13.78
C LEU A 29 -4.40 -19.44 12.74
N ILE A 30 -3.45 -20.34 12.42
CA ILE A 30 -3.69 -21.47 11.52
C ILE A 30 -4.62 -22.51 12.17
N ALA A 31 -4.55 -22.73 13.48
CA ALA A 31 -5.47 -23.63 14.18
C ALA A 31 -6.89 -23.05 14.32
N SER A 32 -7.02 -21.73 14.48
CA SER A 32 -8.33 -21.07 14.68
C SER A 32 -9.16 -20.96 13.39
N THR A 33 -8.53 -20.97 12.22
CA THR A 33 -9.26 -20.99 10.92
C THR A 33 -9.90 -22.36 10.62
N ILE A 34 -9.37 -23.45 11.18
CA ILE A 34 -9.92 -24.81 10.99
C ILE A 34 -11.22 -25.01 11.79
N VAL A 35 -11.36 -24.36 12.95
CA VAL A 35 -12.55 -24.55 13.83
C VAL A 35 -13.77 -23.74 13.35
N ILE A 36 -13.57 -22.59 12.69
CA ILE A 36 -14.68 -21.74 12.21
C ILE A 36 -15.34 -22.34 10.95
N PHE A 37 -14.65 -23.24 10.23
CA PHE A 37 -15.20 -23.89 9.03
C PHE A 37 -16.11 -25.10 9.32
N LEU A 38 -16.29 -25.48 10.59
CA LEU A 38 -17.10 -26.63 11.02
C LEU A 38 -18.38 -26.25 11.80
N LEU A 39 -18.83 -24.99 11.73
CA LEU A 39 -20.09 -24.55 12.37
C LEU A 39 -21.25 -24.49 11.36
N PRO A 40 -22.39 -25.18 11.61
CA PRO A 40 -23.56 -25.14 10.73
C PRO A 40 -24.23 -23.76 10.77
N LYS A 41 -24.43 -23.13 9.60
CA LYS A 41 -25.17 -21.87 9.47
C LYS A 41 -26.67 -22.12 9.64
N GLY A 42 -27.23 -21.63 10.75
CA GLY A 42 -28.67 -21.58 11.00
C GLY A 42 -29.37 -20.51 10.15
N GLN A 43 -30.49 -20.89 9.54
CA GLN A 43 -31.40 -20.05 8.76
C GLN A 43 -32.22 -19.10 9.63
N GLY A 44 -32.51 -17.90 9.09
CA GLY A 44 -33.55 -17.01 9.58
C GLY A 44 -34.10 -16.14 8.45
N ASN A 45 -35.30 -16.50 7.97
CA ASN A 45 -36.11 -15.76 7.00
C ASN A 45 -36.92 -14.65 7.71
N ALA A 46 -37.09 -13.48 7.08
CA ALA A 46 -38.35 -12.70 7.09
C ALA A 46 -38.31 -11.50 6.11
N GLN A 47 -39.45 -11.25 5.46
CA GLN A 47 -39.83 -10.22 4.47
C GLN A 47 -41.33 -9.87 4.73
N PRO A 48 -42.02 -8.82 4.19
CA PRO A 48 -41.73 -7.42 3.77
C PRO A 48 -42.59 -6.29 4.46
N ALA A 49 -42.20 -5.03 4.18
CA ALA A 49 -42.82 -3.67 4.16
C ALA A 49 -44.30 -3.38 4.57
N PRO A 50 -44.64 -2.12 4.97
CA PRO A 50 -45.05 -1.06 4.01
C PRO A 50 -44.68 0.43 4.36
N ALA A 51 -44.74 1.32 3.35
CA ALA A 51 -44.78 2.81 3.42
C ALA A 51 -46.25 3.33 3.46
N PRO A 52 -46.63 4.64 3.45
CA PRO A 52 -45.88 5.91 3.31
C PRO A 52 -46.36 7.10 4.22
N ALA A 53 -45.69 8.27 4.18
CA ALA A 53 -46.30 9.62 4.00
C ALA A 53 -45.32 10.79 4.30
N GLU A 54 -45.57 11.90 3.62
CA GLU A 54 -44.76 13.10 3.36
C GLU A 54 -44.61 14.09 4.53
N SER A 55 -43.55 14.91 4.52
CA SER A 55 -43.66 16.39 4.64
C SER A 55 -42.30 17.08 4.45
N SER A 56 -42.34 18.11 3.62
CA SER A 56 -41.27 19.03 3.24
C SER A 56 -40.69 19.82 4.40
N SER A 57 -39.37 20.05 4.39
CA SER A 57 -38.83 21.38 4.72
C SER A 57 -37.41 21.57 4.19
N THR A 58 -37.20 22.79 3.73
CA THR A 58 -36.08 23.34 2.99
C THR A 58 -34.76 23.30 3.78
N ALA A 59 -33.70 22.82 3.15
CA ALA A 59 -32.36 23.35 3.36
C ALA A 59 -31.57 23.16 2.06
N GLU A 60 -31.26 24.27 1.40
CA GLU A 60 -30.15 24.38 0.47
C GLU A 60 -28.88 23.88 1.18
N ALA A 61 -28.55 22.62 0.99
CA ALA A 61 -27.16 22.22 0.93
C ALA A 61 -26.81 22.31 -0.55
N SER A 62 -26.19 23.41 -0.95
CA SER A 62 -25.42 23.46 -2.19
C SER A 62 -24.39 22.35 -2.13
N LEU A 63 -24.74 21.18 -2.68
CA LEU A 63 -23.79 20.18 -3.14
C LEU A 63 -23.23 20.67 -4.49
N ASP A 64 -22.57 21.82 -4.45
CA ASP A 64 -21.37 21.98 -5.27
C ASP A 64 -20.32 21.11 -4.55
N ALA A 65 -19.75 20.05 -5.13
CA ALA A 65 -19.53 19.84 -6.53
C ALA A 65 -19.54 18.33 -6.81
N SER A 66 -20.00 17.96 -8.00
CA SER A 66 -19.19 17.07 -8.83
C SER A 66 -17.77 17.64 -8.79
N ALA A 67 -16.91 17.15 -7.88
CA ALA A 67 -15.54 17.62 -7.78
C ALA A 67 -14.91 17.38 -9.15
N ALA A 68 -14.88 18.44 -9.96
CA ALA A 68 -14.11 18.48 -11.18
C ALA A 68 -12.71 18.06 -10.74
N ALA A 69 -12.20 17.00 -11.36
CA ALA A 69 -10.90 16.48 -11.02
C ALA A 69 -9.92 17.66 -11.10
N GLY A 70 -9.39 18.06 -9.95
CA GLY A 70 -8.54 19.23 -9.83
C GLY A 70 -7.15 18.86 -10.31
N GLU A 71 -6.45 19.79 -10.93
CA GLU A 71 -5.02 19.58 -11.24
C GLU A 71 -4.24 19.20 -9.98
N SER A 72 -3.14 18.48 -10.17
CA SER A 72 -2.26 18.17 -9.04
C SER A 72 -1.64 19.45 -8.48
N VAL A 73 -1.04 19.35 -7.28
CA VAL A 73 -0.40 20.48 -6.60
C VAL A 73 0.72 21.15 -7.41
N CYS A 74 1.28 20.45 -8.40
CA CYS A 74 2.28 20.98 -9.34
C CYS A 74 1.72 21.24 -10.75
N GLY A 75 0.40 21.20 -10.94
CA GLY A 75 -0.27 21.54 -12.21
C GLY A 75 -0.36 20.41 -13.22
N LEU A 76 -0.21 19.14 -12.82
CA LEU A 76 -0.45 18.02 -13.74
C LEU A 76 -1.94 17.92 -14.09
N PRO A 77 -2.25 17.60 -15.36
CA PRO A 77 -3.63 17.53 -15.81
C PRO A 77 -4.41 16.45 -15.06
N ALA A 78 -5.65 16.77 -14.73
CA ALA A 78 -6.59 15.80 -14.16
C ALA A 78 -7.31 15.01 -15.27
N SER A 79 -7.92 13.88 -14.90
CA SER A 79 -8.75 13.09 -15.82
C SER A 79 -10.13 12.82 -15.22
N SER A 80 -11.15 12.82 -16.07
CA SER A 80 -12.51 12.37 -15.72
C SER A 80 -12.69 10.85 -15.88
N GLU A 81 -11.67 10.14 -16.34
CA GLU A 81 -11.70 8.68 -16.42
C GLU A 81 -11.83 8.05 -15.03
N THR A 82 -12.59 6.97 -14.96
CA THR A 82 -12.88 6.26 -13.71
C THR A 82 -12.33 4.83 -13.68
N THR A 83 -11.68 4.40 -14.75
CA THR A 83 -11.19 3.03 -14.92
C THR A 83 -9.86 3.01 -15.66
N LEU A 84 -9.01 2.05 -15.33
CA LEU A 84 -7.79 1.76 -16.07
C LEU A 84 -7.85 0.33 -16.61
N GLY A 85 -8.39 0.17 -17.82
CA GLY A 85 -8.62 -1.14 -18.45
C GLY A 85 -7.42 -1.71 -19.21
N THR A 86 -6.41 -0.87 -19.47
CA THR A 86 -5.18 -1.25 -20.16
C THR A 86 -3.97 -0.68 -19.45
N ALA A 87 -2.82 -1.32 -19.63
CA ALA A 87 -1.57 -0.82 -19.09
C ALA A 87 -1.24 0.57 -19.69
N PRO A 88 -0.92 1.57 -18.85
CA PRO A 88 -0.45 2.85 -19.35
C PRO A 88 0.89 2.68 -20.05
N LYS A 89 1.15 3.51 -21.06
CA LYS A 89 2.48 3.62 -21.66
C LYS A 89 3.33 4.46 -20.71
N SER A 90 4.39 3.88 -20.18
CA SER A 90 5.21 4.47 -19.12
C SER A 90 6.67 4.50 -19.51
N ASN A 91 7.36 5.59 -19.18
CA ASN A 91 8.81 5.54 -19.05
C ASN A 91 9.17 4.98 -17.68
N TRP A 92 10.38 4.46 -17.53
CA TRP A 92 10.80 3.76 -16.32
C TRP A 92 12.11 4.32 -15.80
N GLU A 93 12.14 4.54 -14.49
CA GLU A 93 13.32 5.00 -13.76
C GLU A 93 13.51 4.13 -12.52
N LEU A 94 14.76 3.95 -12.08
CA LEU A 94 15.03 3.19 -10.86
C LEU A 94 14.87 4.07 -9.63
N VAL A 95 14.03 3.62 -8.69
CA VAL A 95 13.97 4.14 -7.32
C VAL A 95 14.47 3.03 -6.40
N GLY A 96 15.66 3.24 -5.82
CA GLY A 96 16.38 2.16 -5.17
C GLY A 96 16.67 1.02 -6.18
N ARG A 97 15.97 -0.10 -6.02
CA ARG A 97 16.08 -1.26 -6.94
C ARG A 97 14.83 -1.51 -7.77
N ILE A 98 13.78 -0.71 -7.62
CA ILE A 98 12.49 -0.96 -8.28
C ILE A 98 12.37 -0.08 -9.52
N ALA A 99 12.10 -0.68 -10.68
CA ALA A 99 11.72 0.07 -11.87
C ALA A 99 10.38 0.73 -11.62
N THR A 100 10.33 2.05 -11.60
CA THR A 100 9.18 2.88 -11.19
C THR A 100 8.77 3.77 -12.36
N PRO A 101 7.46 3.89 -12.67
CA PRO A 101 7.01 4.65 -13.82
C PRO A 101 7.30 6.15 -13.66
N SER A 102 7.50 6.83 -14.79
CA SER A 102 7.73 8.27 -14.86
C SER A 102 7.08 8.86 -16.10
N ASP A 103 6.29 9.91 -15.90
CA ASP A 103 5.72 10.79 -16.92
C ASP A 103 5.51 12.18 -16.29
N PRO A 104 6.59 12.99 -16.17
CA PRO A 104 6.57 14.22 -15.38
C PRO A 104 5.64 15.31 -15.91
N GLU A 105 5.16 15.19 -17.15
CA GLU A 105 4.27 16.18 -17.77
C GLU A 105 2.80 15.79 -17.67
N THR A 106 2.49 14.49 -17.54
CA THR A 106 1.10 14.00 -17.58
C THR A 106 0.66 13.30 -16.32
N PHE A 107 1.41 12.31 -15.83
CA PHE A 107 0.92 11.41 -14.76
C PHE A 107 1.70 11.49 -13.46
N GLY A 108 2.94 11.96 -13.53
CA GLY A 108 3.87 12.11 -12.43
C GLY A 108 5.03 11.09 -12.48
N PRO A 109 5.97 11.17 -11.53
CA PRO A 109 6.06 12.22 -10.51
C PRO A 109 6.40 13.57 -11.15
N GLY A 110 5.62 14.61 -10.84
CA GLY A 110 5.86 15.97 -11.32
C GLY A 110 6.94 16.70 -10.51
N THR A 111 7.34 16.14 -9.37
CA THR A 111 8.43 16.69 -8.55
C THR A 111 9.30 15.55 -8.01
N THR A 112 10.61 15.72 -8.17
CA THR A 112 11.63 14.86 -7.55
C THR A 112 12.64 15.76 -6.86
N ASP A 113 12.84 15.61 -5.55
CA ASP A 113 13.85 16.38 -4.81
C ASP A 113 15.25 15.76 -4.92
N GLU A 114 16.26 16.44 -4.35
CA GLU A 114 17.66 16.00 -4.38
C GLU A 114 17.91 14.63 -3.71
N SER A 115 17.06 14.24 -2.75
CA SER A 115 17.13 12.91 -2.10
C SER A 115 16.55 11.80 -2.98
N GLY A 116 15.92 12.16 -4.10
CA GLY A 116 15.16 11.24 -4.94
C GLY A 116 13.73 11.00 -4.45
N PHE A 117 13.23 11.81 -3.51
CA PHE A 117 11.84 11.73 -3.06
C PHE A 117 10.93 12.30 -4.16
N ARG A 118 9.99 11.46 -4.59
CA ARG A 118 9.09 11.69 -5.73
C ARG A 118 7.68 11.93 -5.23
N SER A 119 7.03 12.97 -5.75
CA SER A 119 5.67 13.37 -5.39
C SER A 119 4.99 14.09 -6.54
N CYS A 120 3.75 14.55 -6.30
CA CYS A 120 2.90 15.21 -7.25
C CYS A 120 2.50 14.30 -8.42
N PHE A 121 1.41 13.56 -8.23
CA PHE A 121 0.82 12.71 -9.26
C PHE A 121 -0.50 13.30 -9.74
N SER A 122 -0.85 13.04 -11.00
CA SER A 122 -2.10 13.55 -11.60
C SER A 122 -3.34 13.04 -10.87
N HIS A 123 -4.41 13.85 -10.86
CA HIS A 123 -5.73 13.44 -10.38
C HIS A 123 -6.44 12.55 -11.41
N SER A 124 -5.92 11.33 -11.57
CA SER A 124 -6.39 10.36 -12.56
C SER A 124 -6.18 8.92 -12.09
N PRO A 125 -6.85 7.92 -12.70
CA PRO A 125 -6.58 6.51 -12.46
C PRO A 125 -5.10 6.13 -12.66
N THR A 126 -4.47 6.64 -13.72
CA THR A 126 -3.06 6.40 -14.02
C THR A 126 -2.14 7.07 -13.00
N GLY A 127 -2.44 8.31 -12.59
CA GLY A 127 -1.72 9.01 -11.52
C GLY A 127 -1.78 8.26 -10.20
N ALA A 128 -2.94 7.70 -9.83
CA ALA A 128 -3.08 6.87 -8.64
C ALA A 128 -2.21 5.60 -8.72
N LEU A 129 -2.19 4.92 -9.88
CA LEU A 129 -1.32 3.75 -10.09
C LEU A 129 0.17 4.11 -9.97
N TYR A 130 0.59 5.22 -10.58
CA TYR A 130 1.98 5.69 -10.50
C TYR A 130 2.37 6.06 -9.07
N ALA A 131 1.48 6.73 -8.34
CA ALA A 131 1.68 7.08 -6.94
C ALA A 131 1.78 5.82 -6.05
N ALA A 132 0.93 4.81 -6.25
CA ALA A 132 1.01 3.54 -5.52
C ALA A 132 2.35 2.84 -5.73
N MET A 133 2.82 2.81 -6.98
CA MET A 133 4.10 2.19 -7.32
C MET A 133 5.30 2.98 -6.75
N ASN A 134 5.21 4.30 -6.74
CA ASN A 134 6.19 5.16 -6.10
C ASN A 134 6.29 4.91 -4.59
N VAL A 135 5.17 4.75 -3.88
CA VAL A 135 5.17 4.41 -2.46
C VAL A 135 5.85 3.06 -2.21
N ALA A 136 5.55 2.05 -3.03
CA ALA A 136 6.23 0.75 -2.93
C ALA A 136 7.75 0.90 -3.09
N ALA A 137 8.19 1.69 -4.08
CA ALA A 137 9.60 1.93 -4.33
C ALA A 137 10.31 2.73 -3.23
N LEU A 138 9.68 3.80 -2.71
CA LEU A 138 10.21 4.58 -1.59
C LEU A 138 10.28 3.74 -0.31
N GLY A 139 9.24 2.95 -0.01
CA GLY A 139 9.19 2.06 1.14
C GLY A 139 10.29 0.99 1.11
N SER A 140 10.59 0.45 -0.08
CA SER A 140 11.64 -0.55 -0.30
C SER A 140 13.03 0.02 -0.62
N SER A 141 13.20 1.35 -0.59
CA SER A 141 14.46 2.01 -0.98
C SER A 141 15.63 1.70 -0.04
N GLY A 142 15.35 1.35 1.22
CA GLY A 142 16.36 1.21 2.27
C GLY A 142 16.93 2.53 2.77
N SER A 143 16.38 3.68 2.33
CA SER A 143 16.75 5.01 2.82
C SER A 143 15.80 5.45 3.92
N THR A 144 16.33 5.62 5.14
CA THR A 144 15.57 6.15 6.28
C THR A 144 15.02 7.55 5.98
N GLU A 145 15.78 8.41 5.29
CA GLU A 145 15.30 9.75 4.90
C GLU A 145 14.08 9.67 3.97
N LEU A 146 14.11 8.79 2.96
CA LEU A 146 12.97 8.61 2.05
C LEU A 146 11.76 8.02 2.76
N GLN A 147 11.97 7.09 3.70
CA GLN A 147 10.89 6.52 4.51
C GLN A 147 10.27 7.56 5.46
N GLN A 148 11.07 8.48 6.03
CA GLN A 148 10.56 9.59 6.83
C GLN A 148 9.70 10.53 5.97
N LYS A 149 10.18 10.91 4.78
CA LYS A 149 9.42 11.75 3.85
C LYS A 149 8.15 11.06 3.36
N LEU A 150 8.20 9.75 3.07
CA LEU A 150 7.03 8.94 2.74
C LEU A 150 5.97 9.01 3.85
N ALA A 151 6.37 8.74 5.09
CA ALA A 151 5.48 8.78 6.25
C ALA A 151 4.90 10.18 6.51
N ASP A 152 5.71 11.23 6.34
CA ASP A 152 5.29 12.62 6.57
C ASP A 152 4.41 13.18 5.45
N LYS A 153 4.74 12.92 4.18
CA LYS A 153 4.15 13.63 3.04
C LYS A 153 3.11 12.82 2.28
N LEU A 154 3.23 11.50 2.25
CA LEU A 154 2.45 10.62 1.37
C LEU A 154 1.48 9.71 2.11
N LEU A 155 1.39 9.80 3.44
CA LEU A 155 0.37 9.10 4.21
C LEU A 155 -0.76 10.05 4.61
N VAL A 156 -1.99 9.54 4.54
CA VAL A 156 -3.17 10.22 5.07
C VAL A 156 -2.95 10.45 6.57
N PRO A 157 -3.17 11.69 7.09
CA PRO A 157 -3.07 11.98 8.51
C PRO A 157 -3.98 11.09 9.36
N GLY A 158 -3.47 10.62 10.50
CA GLY A 158 -4.20 9.77 11.44
C GLY A 158 -3.30 8.79 12.19
N THR A 159 -3.94 7.90 12.96
CA THR A 159 -3.31 6.84 13.77
C THR A 159 -2.27 6.03 13.01
N GLY A 160 -2.61 5.60 11.79
CA GLY A 160 -1.69 4.83 10.94
C GLY A 160 -0.46 5.62 10.51
N ARG A 161 -0.60 6.90 10.15
CA ARG A 161 0.56 7.76 9.84
C ARG A 161 1.45 7.94 11.05
N ASP A 162 0.85 8.20 12.22
CA ASP A 162 1.61 8.36 13.47
C ASP A 162 2.35 7.08 13.85
N ALA A 163 1.75 5.92 13.57
CA ALA A 163 2.40 4.62 13.74
C ALA A 163 3.58 4.44 12.79
N ALA A 164 3.40 4.73 11.50
CA ALA A 164 4.49 4.67 10.52
C ALA A 164 5.65 5.63 10.87
N MET A 165 5.35 6.87 11.29
CA MET A 165 6.39 7.82 11.70
C MET A 165 7.16 7.35 12.94
N ARG A 166 6.48 6.73 13.91
CA ARG A 166 7.13 6.13 15.09
C ARG A 166 8.04 4.96 14.71
N GLU A 167 7.60 4.09 13.81
CA GLU A 167 8.40 2.95 13.33
C GLU A 167 9.67 3.44 12.63
N VAL A 168 9.54 4.40 11.72
CA VAL A 168 10.70 4.97 11.01
C VAL A 168 11.65 5.69 11.97
N ALA A 169 11.15 6.38 13.00
CA ALA A 169 11.97 7.04 14.01
C ALA A 169 12.69 6.07 14.96
N ALA A 170 12.12 4.90 15.21
CA ALA A 170 12.72 3.88 16.06
C ALA A 170 13.95 3.21 15.41
N ASP A 171 14.18 3.43 14.10
CA ASP A 171 15.21 2.75 13.29
C ASP A 171 15.22 1.22 13.49
N THR A 172 14.08 0.68 13.96
CA THR A 172 13.79 -0.73 13.92
C THR A 172 13.62 -1.04 12.45
N LYS A 173 14.71 -1.47 11.81
CA LYS A 173 14.70 -1.99 10.44
C LYS A 173 13.40 -2.75 10.25
N THR A 174 12.53 -2.19 9.43
CA THR A 174 11.22 -2.74 9.10
C THR A 174 11.33 -4.26 9.04
N THR A 175 10.49 -4.98 9.78
CA THR A 175 10.42 -6.46 9.65
C THR A 175 9.86 -6.87 8.28
N ALA A 176 9.50 -5.90 7.42
CA ALA A 176 9.27 -6.11 6.01
C ALA A 176 10.60 -6.50 5.32
N PRO A 177 10.68 -7.67 4.67
CA PRO A 177 11.89 -8.10 4.00
C PRO A 177 12.32 -7.04 2.97
N THR A 178 13.57 -6.59 3.10
CA THR A 178 14.33 -5.79 2.12
C THR A 178 14.63 -6.58 0.83
N THR A 179 13.82 -7.59 0.52
CA THR A 179 13.92 -8.37 -0.71
C THR A 179 13.57 -7.45 -1.87
N PRO A 180 14.47 -7.27 -2.84
CA PRO A 180 14.16 -6.52 -4.05
C PRO A 180 12.92 -7.15 -4.71
N ILE A 181 11.90 -6.33 -4.97
CA ILE A 181 10.70 -6.74 -5.70
C ILE A 181 10.61 -5.95 -7.00
N GLN A 182 10.06 -6.57 -8.04
CA GLN A 182 9.69 -5.89 -9.29
C GLN A 182 8.19 -6.05 -9.50
N VAL A 183 7.49 -4.95 -9.79
CA VAL A 183 6.08 -5.02 -10.16
C VAL A 183 5.97 -5.65 -11.55
N ARG A 184 5.11 -6.67 -11.68
CA ARG A 184 4.86 -7.40 -12.95
C ARG A 184 3.47 -7.13 -13.52
N GLY A 185 2.60 -6.52 -12.74
CA GLY A 185 1.26 -6.14 -13.17
C GLY A 185 0.46 -5.50 -12.05
N PHE A 186 -0.74 -5.04 -12.41
CA PHE A 186 -1.64 -4.39 -11.48
C PHE A 186 -3.09 -4.79 -11.73
N LEU A 187 -3.95 -4.49 -10.75
CA LEU A 187 -5.40 -4.49 -10.92
C LEU A 187 -6.00 -3.32 -10.16
N MET A 188 -6.70 -2.44 -10.87
CA MET A 188 -7.47 -1.36 -10.25
C MET A 188 -8.78 -1.91 -9.70
N ARG A 189 -8.81 -2.22 -8.39
CA ARG A 189 -9.99 -2.82 -7.74
C ARG A 189 -11.19 -1.89 -7.71
N SER A 190 -10.91 -0.62 -7.42
CA SER A 190 -11.92 0.44 -7.38
C SER A 190 -11.23 1.78 -7.57
N TYR A 191 -11.89 2.69 -8.26
CA TYR A 191 -11.44 4.07 -8.36
C TYR A 191 -12.64 5.01 -8.29
N SER A 192 -12.41 6.12 -7.61
CA SER A 192 -13.24 7.31 -7.58
C SER A 192 -12.30 8.52 -7.57
N PRO A 193 -12.77 9.74 -7.88
CA PRO A 193 -11.93 10.92 -7.75
C PRO A 193 -11.32 11.07 -6.35
N SER A 194 -11.99 10.65 -5.27
CA SER A 194 -11.44 10.78 -3.92
C SER A 194 -10.58 9.61 -3.43
N GLU A 195 -10.78 8.40 -3.95
CA GLU A 195 -10.14 7.18 -3.43
C GLU A 195 -9.83 6.16 -4.53
N ALA A 196 -8.72 5.44 -4.37
CA ALA A 196 -8.32 4.35 -5.26
C ALA A 196 -7.82 3.15 -4.45
N ASN A 197 -8.17 1.93 -4.87
CA ASN A 197 -7.59 0.70 -4.33
C ASN A 197 -6.93 -0.07 -5.48
N ILE A 198 -5.62 -0.26 -5.37
CA ILE A 198 -4.80 -0.85 -6.43
C ILE A 198 -4.12 -2.09 -5.89
N ASP A 199 -4.29 -3.22 -6.58
CA ASP A 199 -3.44 -4.38 -6.38
C ASP A 199 -2.18 -4.24 -7.22
N LEU A 200 -1.03 -4.49 -6.61
CA LEU A 200 0.24 -4.63 -7.29
C LEU A 200 0.68 -6.10 -7.18
N ALA A 201 0.88 -6.73 -8.33
CA ALA A 201 1.58 -8.01 -8.39
C ALA A 201 3.07 -7.77 -8.53
N PHE A 202 3.85 -8.46 -7.70
CA PHE A 202 5.30 -8.32 -7.68
C PHE A 202 5.98 -9.67 -7.75
N GLU A 203 7.22 -9.67 -8.23
CA GLU A 203 8.11 -10.81 -8.25
C GLU A 203 9.32 -10.50 -7.39
N THR A 204 9.72 -11.46 -6.57
CA THR A 204 10.96 -11.42 -5.80
C THR A 204 12.16 -11.84 -6.66
N ASP A 205 13.38 -11.53 -6.20
CA ASP A 205 14.63 -12.02 -6.80
C ASP A 205 14.72 -13.54 -7.00
N LYS A 206 13.96 -14.32 -6.23
CA LYS A 206 13.86 -15.79 -6.32
C LYS A 206 12.75 -16.28 -7.26
N GLY A 207 12.08 -15.39 -7.98
CA GLY A 207 11.00 -15.71 -8.92
C GLY A 207 9.64 -15.99 -8.25
N ALA A 208 9.51 -15.80 -6.94
CA ALA A 208 8.22 -15.97 -6.28
C ALA A 208 7.32 -14.76 -6.57
N LEU A 209 6.07 -15.03 -6.99
CA LEU A 209 5.05 -14.03 -7.23
C LEU A 209 4.20 -13.77 -6.00
N GLY A 210 3.91 -12.50 -5.75
CA GLY A 210 3.01 -12.06 -4.70
C GLY A 210 2.10 -10.94 -5.18
N ARG A 211 1.08 -10.64 -4.39
CA ARG A 211 0.14 -9.54 -4.59
C ARG A 211 -0.05 -8.80 -3.28
N LEU A 212 -0.10 -7.48 -3.36
CA LEU A 212 -0.45 -6.59 -2.25
C LEU A 212 -1.45 -5.54 -2.72
N THR A 213 -2.21 -4.95 -1.80
CA THR A 213 -3.18 -3.89 -2.08
C THR A 213 -2.72 -2.59 -1.45
N VAL A 214 -2.70 -1.51 -2.24
CA VAL A 214 -2.44 -0.14 -1.80
C VAL A 214 -3.76 0.64 -1.86
N SER A 215 -4.19 1.15 -0.71
CA SER A 215 -5.37 2.03 -0.60
C SER A 215 -4.92 3.47 -0.60
N MET A 216 -5.52 4.30 -1.45
CA MET A 216 -5.13 5.70 -1.65
C MET A 216 -6.31 6.64 -1.51
N ARG A 217 -6.01 7.88 -1.18
CA ARG A 217 -6.92 9.02 -1.10
C ARG A 217 -6.31 10.21 -1.80
N TRP A 218 -7.11 10.88 -2.62
CA TRP A 218 -6.77 12.18 -3.17
C TRP A 218 -6.98 13.24 -2.09
N MET A 219 -5.92 13.97 -1.75
CA MET A 219 -6.01 15.10 -0.83
C MET A 219 -4.81 16.04 -1.00
N ASP A 220 -5.04 17.32 -0.75
CA ASP A 220 -4.01 18.37 -0.85
C ASP A 220 -3.29 18.39 -2.22
N GLY A 221 -4.02 18.05 -3.29
CA GLY A 221 -3.49 18.03 -4.66
C GLY A 221 -2.55 16.87 -5.00
N ASP A 222 -2.55 15.79 -4.21
CA ASP A 222 -1.76 14.59 -4.50
C ASP A 222 -2.45 13.30 -4.00
N TRP A 223 -1.98 12.14 -4.48
CA TRP A 223 -2.41 10.84 -3.98
C TRP A 223 -1.62 10.45 -2.74
N LYS A 224 -2.33 10.22 -1.62
CA LYS A 224 -1.76 9.74 -0.36
C LYS A 224 -2.26 8.35 -0.01
N VAL A 225 -1.42 7.53 0.58
CA VAL A 225 -1.78 6.19 1.03
C VAL A 225 -2.58 6.27 2.33
N LYS A 226 -3.61 5.45 2.44
CA LYS A 226 -4.37 5.19 3.66
C LYS A 226 -3.70 4.02 4.39
N PRO A 227 -2.77 4.26 5.33
CA PRO A 227 -2.18 3.18 6.11
C PRO A 227 -3.24 2.52 7.01
N ALA A 228 -3.01 1.26 7.37
CA ALA A 228 -3.71 0.64 8.49
C ALA A 228 -3.31 1.32 9.82
N ASP A 229 -4.07 1.10 10.89
CA ASP A 229 -3.83 1.75 12.20
C ASP A 229 -2.46 1.44 12.81
N ASP A 230 -1.87 0.31 12.42
CA ASP A 230 -0.51 -0.11 12.80
C ASP A 230 0.60 0.53 11.94
N GLY A 231 0.24 1.34 10.95
CA GLY A 231 1.15 2.03 10.05
C GLY A 231 1.55 1.27 8.80
N VAL A 232 1.02 0.06 8.60
CA VAL A 232 1.30 -0.71 7.38
C VAL A 232 0.62 -0.03 6.18
N THR A 233 1.41 0.26 5.13
CA THR A 233 0.99 1.02 3.94
C THR A 233 0.39 0.15 2.83
N PHE A 234 0.44 -1.17 2.99
CA PHE A 234 -0.10 -2.16 2.08
C PHE A 234 -0.82 -3.27 2.85
N THR A 235 -1.87 -3.82 2.27
CA THR A 235 -2.67 -4.88 2.91
C THR A 235 -2.84 -6.07 1.97
N GLY A 236 -3.42 -7.16 2.47
CA GLY A 236 -3.78 -8.30 1.62
C GLY A 236 -2.59 -9.00 0.96
N ALA A 237 -1.38 -8.88 1.53
CA ALA A 237 -0.18 -9.53 1.04
C ALA A 237 -0.39 -11.04 0.95
N THR A 238 -0.29 -11.59 -0.25
CA THR A 238 -0.53 -13.02 -0.51
C THR A 238 0.36 -13.53 -1.64
N GLN A 239 0.74 -14.80 -1.58
CA GLN A 239 1.45 -15.46 -2.66
C GLN A 239 0.47 -15.86 -3.77
N ILE A 240 0.87 -15.68 -5.03
CA ILE A 240 0.08 -16.07 -6.20
C ILE A 240 0.88 -17.05 -7.07
N SER A 241 0.19 -17.91 -7.82
CA SER A 241 0.82 -18.89 -8.72
C SER A 241 1.23 -18.29 -10.07
N ASP A 242 0.49 -17.29 -10.53
CA ASP A 242 0.62 -16.67 -11.84
C ASP A 242 -0.03 -15.27 -11.83
N LEU A 243 0.05 -14.57 -12.96
CA LEU A 243 -0.46 -13.20 -13.13
C LEU A 243 -1.87 -13.15 -13.77
N SER A 244 -2.61 -14.26 -13.77
CA SER A 244 -3.95 -14.31 -14.39
C SER A 244 -4.91 -13.34 -13.70
N GLY A 245 -5.69 -12.62 -14.50
CA GLY A 245 -6.64 -11.62 -14.00
C GLY A 245 -6.00 -10.27 -13.62
N LEU A 246 -4.70 -10.11 -13.82
CA LEU A 246 -4.01 -8.81 -13.71
C LEU A 246 -3.71 -8.24 -15.10
N ILE A 247 -3.59 -6.91 -15.16
CA ILE A 247 -3.06 -6.20 -16.31
C ILE A 247 -1.54 -6.27 -16.22
N LEU A 248 -0.90 -6.94 -17.17
CA LEU A 248 0.56 -7.04 -17.24
C LEU A 248 1.16 -5.66 -17.53
N TRP A 249 2.10 -5.26 -16.69
CA TRP A 249 2.76 -3.96 -16.76
C TRP A 249 4.05 -4.03 -15.95
N SER A 250 5.18 -3.79 -16.61
CA SER A 250 6.52 -3.98 -16.06
C SER A 250 7.52 -3.03 -16.72
N GLY A 251 8.50 -2.57 -15.95
CA GLY A 251 9.64 -1.80 -16.45
C GLY A 251 10.89 -2.62 -16.77
N VAL A 252 10.83 -3.94 -16.50
CA VAL A 252 11.88 -4.93 -16.72
C VAL A 252 11.33 -6.23 -17.28
#